data_AF-A0AA88RJ18-F1
#
_entry.id   AF-A0AA88RJ18-F1
#
_cell.length_a   1.000
_cell.length_b   1.000
_cell.length_c   1.000
_cell.angle_alpha   90.00
_cell.angle_beta   90.00
_cell.angle_gamma   90.00
#
_symmetry.space_group_name_H-M   'P 1'
#
loop_
_entity.id
_entity.type
_entity.pdbx_description
1 polymer ?
#
loop_
_entity_poly.entity_id
_entity_poly.type
_entity_poly.pdbx_seq_one_letter_code
_entity_poly.pdbx_strand_id
1 'polypeptide(L)'
;MALEWVVLGYAAGAEAVMLLLLTLPGLDPLRKGLISVTRSLLKPFLSIVPFCLFLLMDIYWKYETRPSCGEDHACSPSDHLRHQKSIMKSQRNALLIAAALVFYWLLYSVTGLVVRIDQLKQRLEKLKNQD
;
A
#
# COMPACT_ATOMS: atom_id res chain seq x y z
N MET A 1 -0.94 11.28 15.69
CA MET A 1 -0.30 12.12 14.66
C MET A 1 1.03 11.62 14.12
N ALA A 2 1.90 10.89 14.84
CA ALA A 2 3.10 10.25 14.26
C ALA A 2 2.97 8.72 14.15
N LEU A 3 2.38 8.08 15.17
CA LEU A 3 2.24 6.63 15.23
C LEU A 3 1.45 6.04 14.05
N GLU A 4 0.38 6.69 13.59
CA GLU A 4 -0.45 6.24 12.46
C GLU A 4 0.36 6.11 11.16
N TRP A 5 1.22 7.09 10.87
CA TRP A 5 2.06 7.10 9.68
C TRP A 5 3.24 6.13 9.79
N VAL A 6 3.73 5.92 11.01
CA VAL A 6 4.76 4.91 11.29
C VAL A 6 4.18 3.51 11.04
N VAL A 7 3.00 3.21 11.57
CA VAL A 7 2.30 1.93 11.34
C VAL A 7 2.01 1.72 9.86
N LEU A 8 1.51 2.75 9.16
CA LEU A 8 1.23 2.65 7.72
C LEU A 8 2.51 2.44 6.90
N GLY A 9 3.60 3.10 7.26
CA GLY A 9 4.91 2.91 6.64
C GLY A 9 5.46 1.49 6.84
N TYR A 10 5.33 0.93 8.05
CA TYR A 10 5.71 -0.46 8.31
C TYR A 10 4.86 -1.45 7.53
N ALA A 11 3.55 -1.21 7.44
CA ALA A 11 2.64 -2.04 6.65
C ALA A 11 3.03 -2.03 5.17
N ALA A 12 3.18 -0.85 4.57
CA ALA A 12 3.61 -0.69 3.18
C ALA A 12 4.99 -1.31 2.92
N GLY A 13 5.94 -1.16 3.85
CA GLY A 13 7.25 -1.79 3.77
C GLY A 13 7.19 -3.32 3.82
N ALA A 14 6.36 -3.87 4.70
CA ALA A 14 6.15 -5.32 4.78
C ALA A 14 5.52 -5.86 3.49
N GLU A 15 4.53 -5.18 2.92
CA GLU A 15 3.92 -5.55 1.64
C GLU A 15 4.96 -5.52 0.49
N ALA A 16 5.80 -4.50 0.44
CA ALA A 16 6.87 -4.40 -0.56
C ALA A 16 7.89 -5.55 -0.45
N VAL A 17 8.29 -5.93 0.77
CA VAL A 17 9.19 -7.07 1.00
C VAL A 17 8.52 -8.39 0.60
N MET A 18 7.24 -8.57 0.93
CA MET A 18 6.49 -9.77 0.51
C MET A 18 6.38 -9.86 -1.01
N LEU A 19 6.12 -8.74 -1.69
CA LEU A 19 6.12 -8.65 -3.15
C LEU A 19 7.47 -9.03 -3.75
N LEU A 20 8.56 -8.51 -3.20
CA LEU A 20 9.91 -8.85 -3.62
C LEU A 20 10.16 -10.36 -3.48
N LEU A 21 9.82 -10.93 -2.32
CA LEU A 21 9.99 -12.37 -2.07
C LEU A 21 9.14 -13.23 -3.03
N LEU A 22 7.92 -12.81 -3.38
CA LEU A 22 7.06 -13.52 -4.33
C LEU A 22 7.57 -13.45 -5.78
N THR A 23 8.22 -12.35 -6.14
CA THR A 23 8.68 -12.06 -7.51
C THR A 23 10.09 -12.59 -7.80
N LEU A 24 10.89 -12.92 -6.77
CA LEU A 24 12.22 -13.50 -6.95
C LEU A 24 12.17 -14.87 -7.67
N PRO A 25 12.81 -15.02 -8.85
CA PRO A 25 12.93 -16.30 -9.53
C PRO A 25 13.91 -17.22 -8.78
N GLY A 26 13.56 -18.50 -8.63
CA GLY A 26 14.44 -19.53 -8.02
C GLY A 26 13.96 -20.11 -6.68
N LEU A 27 12.91 -19.57 -6.06
CA LEU A 27 12.37 -20.06 -4.78
C LEU A 27 11.26 -21.11 -4.95
N ASP A 28 11.30 -21.94 -5.99
CA ASP A 28 10.22 -22.89 -6.32
C ASP A 28 9.80 -23.85 -5.19
N PRO A 29 10.68 -24.43 -4.37
CA PRO A 29 10.24 -25.28 -3.24
C PRO A 29 9.60 -24.46 -2.11
N LEU A 30 10.04 -23.21 -1.91
CA LEU A 30 9.50 -22.30 -0.88
C LEU A 30 8.25 -21.56 -1.35
N ARG A 31 7.97 -21.54 -2.66
CA ARG A 31 6.87 -20.82 -3.29
C ARG A 31 5.51 -21.21 -2.71
N LYS A 32 5.28 -22.51 -2.46
CA LYS A 32 4.03 -22.99 -1.83
C LYS A 32 3.85 -22.47 -0.40
N GLY A 33 4.93 -22.48 0.39
CA GLY A 33 4.93 -21.92 1.74
C GLY A 33 4.70 -20.42 1.73
N LEU A 34 5.39 -19.71 0.84
CA LEU A 34 5.29 -18.26 0.69
C LEU A 34 3.91 -17.81 0.23
N ILE A 35 3.27 -18.53 -0.71
CA ILE A 35 1.87 -18.29 -1.11
C ILE A 35 0.92 -18.45 0.09
N SER A 36 1.13 -19.48 0.92
CA SER A 36 0.29 -19.75 2.09
C SER A 36 0.40 -18.64 3.14
N VAL A 37 1.64 -18.23 3.45
CA VAL A 37 1.94 -17.12 4.35
C VAL A 37 1.34 -15.83 3.83
N THR A 38 1.55 -15.51 2.55
CA THR A 38 1.04 -14.29 1.92
C THR A 38 -0.48 -14.24 1.93
N ARG A 39 -1.18 -15.35 1.62
CA ARG A 39 -2.65 -15.43 1.73
C ARG A 39 -3.16 -15.25 3.16
N SER A 40 -2.44 -15.81 4.13
CA SER A 40 -2.82 -15.70 5.54
C SER A 40 -2.64 -14.27 6.06
N LEU A 41 -1.60 -13.57 5.60
CA LEU A 41 -1.33 -12.18 5.93
C LEU A 41 -2.20 -11.18 5.14
N LEU A 42 -2.68 -11.54 3.95
CA LEU A 42 -3.54 -10.68 3.15
C LEU A 42 -4.87 -10.35 3.84
N LYS A 43 -5.42 -11.28 4.63
CA LYS A 43 -6.64 -11.08 5.44
C LYS A 43 -6.50 -9.94 6.45
N PRO A 44 -5.51 -9.94 7.36
CA PRO A 44 -5.30 -8.82 8.28
C PRO A 44 -4.92 -7.52 7.55
N PHE A 45 -4.18 -7.58 6.43
CA PHE A 45 -3.89 -6.39 5.63
C PHE A 45 -5.12 -5.77 4.94
N LEU A 46 -6.23 -6.50 4.79
CA LEU A 46 -7.49 -5.92 4.33
C LEU A 46 -8.00 -4.83 5.29
N SER A 47 -7.68 -4.91 6.59
CA SER A 47 -8.02 -3.88 7.58
C SER A 47 -7.23 -2.58 7.41
N ILE A 48 -6.11 -2.59 6.68
CA ILE A 48 -5.36 -1.38 6.32
C ILE A 48 -6.18 -0.51 5.35
N VAL A 49 -7.02 -1.11 4.49
CA VAL A 49 -7.83 -0.38 3.49
C VAL A 49 -8.82 0.60 4.12
N PRO A 50 -9.71 0.20 5.05
CA PRO A 50 -10.60 1.15 5.73
C PRO A 50 -9.82 2.18 6.56
N PHE A 51 -8.65 1.81 7.11
CA PHE A 51 -7.78 2.75 7.81
C PHE A 51 -7.21 3.82 6.87
N CYS A 52 -6.74 3.44 5.67
CA CYS A 52 -6.32 4.35 4.62
C CYS A 52 -7.44 5.30 4.18
N LEU A 53 -8.68 4.80 4.02
CA LEU A 53 -9.83 5.63 3.69
C LEU A 53 -10.14 6.66 4.78
N PHE A 54 -10.06 6.26 6.05
CA PHE A 54 -10.23 7.18 7.18
C PHE A 54 -9.17 8.29 7.17
N LEU A 55 -7.91 7.95 6.91
CA LEU A 55 -6.81 8.93 6.80
C LEU A 55 -6.98 9.87 5.59
N LEU A 56 -7.47 9.37 4.46
CA LEU A 56 -7.81 10.22 3.31
C LEU A 56 -8.92 11.20 3.66
N MET A 57 -9.95 10.75 4.39
CA MET A 57 -11.04 11.62 4.82
C MET A 57 -10.59 12.66 5.84
N ASP A 58 -9.68 12.31 6.77
CA ASP A 58 -9.05 13.27 7.68
C ASP A 58 -8.21 14.32 6.93
N ILE A 59 -7.47 13.91 5.89
CA ILE A 59 -6.74 14.84 5.01
C ILE A 59 -7.70 15.74 4.24
N TYR A 60 -8.77 15.19 3.67
CA TYR A 60 -9.78 15.94 2.93
C TYR A 60 -10.47 16.97 3.82
N TRP A 61 -10.89 16.56 5.02
CA TRP A 61 -11.51 17.46 5.98
C TRP A 61 -10.56 18.58 6.42
N LYS A 62 -9.28 18.28 6.64
CA LYS A 62 -8.23 19.30 6.93
C LYS A 62 -7.93 20.22 5.76
N TYR A 63 -8.19 19.79 4.53
CA TYR A 63 -8.07 20.65 3.36
C TYR A 63 -9.26 21.61 3.29
N GLU A 64 -10.48 21.11 3.52
CA GLU A 64 -11.72 21.88 3.44
C GLU A 64 -11.87 22.90 4.58
N THR A 65 -11.59 22.50 5.82
CA THR A 65 -11.68 23.39 7.00
C THR A 65 -10.49 24.33 7.16
N ARG A 66 -9.62 24.39 6.16
CA ARG A 66 -8.45 25.24 6.21
C ARG A 66 -8.82 26.68 5.91
N PRO A 67 -8.47 27.64 6.78
CA PRO A 67 -8.63 29.05 6.46
C PRO A 67 -7.70 29.39 5.30
N SER A 68 -8.29 29.57 4.11
CA SER A 68 -7.62 30.18 2.96
C SER A 68 -7.55 31.67 3.21
N CYS A 69 -6.38 32.29 3.01
CA CYS A 69 -6.29 33.75 2.94
C CYS A 69 -7.11 34.21 1.72
N GLY A 70 -8.33 34.70 1.97
CA GLY A 70 -9.16 35.35 0.97
C GLY A 70 -8.55 36.69 0.56
N GLU A 71 -8.96 37.20 -0.61
CA GLU A 71 -8.45 38.43 -1.24
C GLU A 71 -8.50 39.67 -0.33
N ASP A 72 -9.31 39.66 0.73
CA ASP A 72 -9.53 40.79 1.65
C ASP A 72 -8.53 40.88 2.83
N HIS A 73 -7.59 39.94 2.98
CA HIS A 73 -6.59 39.99 4.07
C HIS A 73 -5.18 39.82 3.49
N ALA A 74 -4.38 40.90 3.53
CA ALA A 74 -2.96 40.85 3.18
C ALA A 74 -2.23 39.86 4.11
N CYS A 75 -2.08 38.63 3.64
CA CYS A 75 -1.53 37.49 4.38
C CYS A 75 -0.02 37.72 4.60
N SER A 76 0.45 37.67 5.85
CA SER A 76 1.87 37.87 6.18
C SER A 76 2.75 36.75 5.58
N PRO A 77 4.01 37.01 5.17
CA PRO A 77 4.92 35.98 4.65
C PRO A 77 5.13 34.79 5.61
N SER A 78 4.97 34.99 6.92
CA SER A 78 4.96 33.91 7.92
C SER A 78 3.78 32.94 7.76
N ASP A 79 2.62 33.44 7.34
CA ASP A 79 1.40 32.64 7.16
C ASP A 79 1.43 31.86 5.84
N HIS A 80 2.07 32.42 4.81
CA HIS A 80 2.40 31.71 3.57
C HIS A 80 3.37 30.53 3.81
N LEU A 81 4.41 30.73 4.63
CA LEU A 81 5.34 29.65 4.99
C LEU A 81 4.64 28.55 5.79
N ARG A 82 3.78 28.94 6.73
CA ARG A 82 2.94 28.01 7.50
C ARG A 82 1.98 27.26 6.57
N HIS A 83 1.51 27.93 5.53
CA HIS A 83 0.65 27.35 4.51
C HIS A 83 1.37 26.28 3.66
N GLN A 84 2.53 26.62 3.11
CA GLN A 84 3.34 25.69 2.33
C GLN A 84 3.73 24.45 3.16
N LYS A 85 4.08 24.64 4.44
CA LYS A 85 4.47 23.55 5.35
C LYS A 85 3.34 22.55 5.62
N SER A 86 2.09 23.01 5.75
CA SER A 86 0.95 22.12 5.95
C SER A 86 0.47 21.43 4.66
N ILE A 87 0.60 22.08 3.49
CA ILE A 87 0.38 21.43 2.18
C ILE A 87 1.39 20.29 1.98
N MET A 88 2.68 20.56 2.19
CA MET A 88 3.73 19.57 1.95
C MET A 88 3.67 18.38 2.93
N LYS A 89 3.16 18.61 4.15
CA LYS A 89 2.87 17.55 5.13
C LYS A 89 1.70 16.66 4.70
N SER A 90 0.65 17.25 4.14
CA SER A 90 -0.52 16.53 3.60
C SER A 90 -0.16 15.69 2.37
N GLN A 91 0.60 16.25 1.43
CA GLN A 91 1.00 15.54 0.21
C GLN A 91 1.84 14.29 0.48
N ARG A 92 2.81 14.36 1.41
CA ARG A 92 3.61 13.19 1.82
C ARG A 92 2.73 12.08 2.40
N ASN A 93 1.74 12.45 3.18
CA ASN A 93 0.79 11.53 3.80
C ASN A 93 -0.16 10.90 2.76
N ALA A 94 -0.66 11.69 1.81
CA ALA A 94 -1.48 11.20 0.71
C ALA A 94 -0.68 10.22 -0.20
N LEU A 95 0.58 10.54 -0.48
CA LEU A 95 1.47 9.66 -1.24
C LEU A 95 1.73 8.34 -0.51
N LEU A 96 1.89 8.37 0.81
CA LEU A 96 2.05 7.17 1.63
C LEU A 96 0.81 6.27 1.59
N ILE A 97 -0.38 6.87 1.65
CA ILE A 97 -1.65 6.13 1.54
C ILE A 97 -1.81 5.53 0.15
N ALA A 98 -1.55 6.31 -0.90
CA ALA A 98 -1.61 5.81 -2.28
C ALA A 98 -0.64 4.65 -2.49
N ALA A 99 0.60 4.75 -1.97
CA ALA A 99 1.58 3.68 -2.05
C ALA A 99 1.11 2.41 -1.33
N ALA A 100 0.56 2.53 -0.11
CA ALA A 100 0.03 1.38 0.63
C ALA A 100 -1.12 0.68 -0.13
N LEU A 101 -2.06 1.44 -0.70
CA LEU A 101 -3.15 0.87 -1.50
C LEU A 101 -2.65 0.17 -2.77
N VAL A 102 -1.67 0.76 -3.45
CA VAL A 102 -1.05 0.16 -4.66
C VAL A 102 -0.28 -1.10 -4.31
N PHE A 103 0.50 -1.12 -3.22
CA PHE A 103 1.23 -2.31 -2.80
C PHE A 103 0.29 -3.45 -2.40
N TYR A 104 -0.77 -3.17 -1.65
CA TYR A 104 -1.82 -4.15 -1.36
C TYR A 104 -2.42 -4.73 -2.65
N TRP A 105 -2.78 -3.87 -3.61
CA TRP A 105 -3.32 -4.30 -4.90
C TRP A 105 -2.36 -5.21 -5.66
N LEU A 106 -1.10 -4.79 -5.79
CA LEU A 106 -0.06 -5.56 -6.46
C LEU A 106 0.14 -6.91 -5.77
N LEU A 107 0.18 -6.94 -4.45
CA LEU A 107 0.37 -8.16 -3.68
C LEU A 107 -0.80 -9.14 -3.87
N TYR A 108 -2.03 -8.64 -3.91
CA TYR A 108 -3.21 -9.43 -4.27
C TYR A 108 -3.10 -10.01 -5.69
N SER A 109 -2.80 -9.17 -6.69
CA SER A 109 -2.70 -9.58 -8.10
C SER A 109 -1.57 -10.59 -8.32
N VAL A 110 -0.37 -10.32 -7.80
CA VAL A 110 0.81 -11.18 -7.95
C VAL A 110 0.58 -12.52 -7.24
N THR A 111 0.01 -12.53 -6.04
CA THR A 111 -0.33 -13.79 -5.35
C THR A 111 -1.32 -14.62 -6.16
N GLY A 112 -2.35 -13.99 -6.74
CA GLY A 112 -3.30 -14.67 -7.62
C GLY A 112 -2.64 -15.25 -8.87
N LEU A 113 -1.73 -14.49 -9.49
CA LEU A 113 -1.00 -14.93 -10.69
C LEU A 113 -0.07 -16.09 -10.38
N VAL A 114 0.70 -16.02 -9.30
CA VAL A 114 1.63 -17.08 -8.87
C VAL A 114 0.89 -18.38 -8.55
N VAL A 115 -0.30 -18.31 -7.92
CA VAL A 115 -1.15 -19.48 -7.70
C VAL A 115 -1.58 -20.13 -9.02
N ARG A 116 -1.98 -19.33 -10.01
CA ARG A 116 -2.35 -19.86 -11.33
C ARG A 116 -1.15 -20.52 -12.01
N ILE A 117 0.03 -19.89 -11.96
CA ILE A 117 1.26 -20.45 -12.52
C ILE A 117 1.57 -21.83 -11.89
N ASP A 118 1.46 -21.97 -10.56
CA ASP A 118 1.70 -23.26 -9.89
C ASP A 118 0.69 -24.34 -10.32
N GLN A 119 -0.60 -23.97 -10.44
CA GLN A 119 -1.64 -24.89 -10.92
C GLN A 119 -1.40 -25.33 -12.37
N LEU A 120 -0.97 -24.41 -13.24
CA LEU A 120 -0.61 -24.71 -14.62
C LEU A 120 0.61 -25.63 -14.68
N LYS A 121 1.66 -25.37 -13.90
CA LYS A 121 2.88 -26.20 -13.83
C LYS A 121 2.54 -27.64 -13.41
N GLN A 122 1.71 -27.81 -12.37
CA GLN A 122 1.27 -29.13 -11.92
C GLN A 122 0.46 -29.90 -12.98
N ARG A 123 -0.38 -29.22 -13.76
CA ARG A 123 -1.11 -29.86 -14.86
C ARG A 123 -0.17 -30.30 -15.98
N LEU A 124 0.83 -29.48 -16.29
CA LEU A 124 1.83 -29.77 -17.31
C LEU A 124 2.70 -30.98 -16.91
N GLU A 125 3.13 -31.07 -15.65
CA GLU A 125 3.85 -32.23 -15.12
C GLU A 125 3.03 -33.53 -15.18
N LYS A 126 1.72 -33.46 -14.90
CA LYS A 126 0.82 -34.61 -15.01
C LYS A 126 0.67 -35.10 -16.45
N LEU A 127 0.50 -34.18 -17.40
CA LEU A 127 0.43 -34.49 -18.83
C LEU A 127 1.74 -35.13 -19.30
N LYS A 128 2.89 -34.55 -18.92
CA LYS A 128 4.21 -35.07 -19.28
C LYS A 128 4.50 -36.48 -18.73
N ASN A 129 3.95 -36.82 -17.57
CA ASN A 129 4.10 -38.15 -16.99
C ASN A 129 3.12 -39.19 -17.55
N GLN A 130 2.16 -38.78 -18.39
CA GLN A 130 1.21 -39.66 -19.06
C GLN A 130 1.65 -40.04 -20.49
N ASP A 131 2.59 -39.29 -21.08
CA ASP A 131 3.31 -39.61 -22.33
C ASP A 131 4.57 -40.45 -22.05
#